data_AF-A0A957HKX1-F1
#
_entry.id   AF-A0A957HKX1-F1
#
_cell.length_a   1.000
_cell.length_b   1.000
_cell.length_c   1.000
_cell.angle_alpha   90.00
_cell.angle_beta   90.00
_cell.angle_gamma   90.00
#
_symmetry.space_group_name_H-M   'P 1'
#
loop_
_entity.id
_entity.type
_entity.pdbx_description
1 polymer ?
#
loop_
_entity_poly.entity_id
_entity_poly.type
_entity_poly.pdbx_seq_one_letter_code
_entity_poly.pdbx_strand_id
1 'polypeptide(L)'
;YPNGFDTEFMPTTFYEETVRTAQVLQAQLSAIGINAEIRTLEWGTWLEEEGAGNFDMYICGWIGNLDPDDYFYAQHHTDLFFNFTGYSNPDVDALLDAGRTETDEAARQEIYNQVQQQIIDDAPYVYLYNPTTVNAWQPDVRGYFARGDSAIRFENTWLDR
;
A
#
# COMPACT_ATOMS: atom_id res chain seq x y z
N TYR A 1 21.65 15.98 -3.00
CA TYR A 1 21.11 17.30 -2.61
C TYR A 1 21.69 17.73 -1.25
N PRO A 2 22.86 18.40 -1.20
CA PRO A 2 23.53 18.73 0.07
C PRO A 2 22.77 19.74 0.95
N ASN A 3 21.87 20.52 0.35
CA ASN A 3 21.03 21.51 1.04
C ASN A 3 19.54 21.13 1.00
N GLY A 4 19.23 19.86 0.71
CA GLY A 4 17.86 19.41 0.46
C GLY A 4 17.25 19.94 -0.84
N PHE A 5 15.93 19.89 -0.93
CA PHE A 5 15.12 20.23 -2.10
C PHE A 5 13.65 20.47 -1.71
N ASP A 6 12.91 21.15 -2.57
CA ASP A 6 11.45 21.30 -2.47
C ASP A 6 10.75 20.14 -3.18
N THR A 7 9.61 19.72 -2.64
CA THR A 7 8.78 18.65 -3.22
C THR A 7 7.32 18.82 -2.80
N GLU A 8 6.39 18.18 -3.50
CA GLU A 8 4.99 18.11 -3.13
C GLU A 8 4.61 16.75 -2.51
N PHE A 9 3.80 16.78 -1.45
CA PHE A 9 3.22 15.59 -0.82
C PHE A 9 1.70 15.62 -0.91
N MET A 10 1.13 14.63 -1.58
CA MET A 10 -0.29 14.50 -1.89
C MET A 10 -1.03 13.47 -1.00
N PRO A 11 -1.64 13.88 0.13
CA PRO A 11 -2.60 13.07 0.88
C PRO A 11 -4.04 13.26 0.38
N THR A 12 -4.96 12.41 0.86
CA THR A 12 -6.41 12.53 0.59
C THR A 12 -7.22 12.82 1.86
N THR A 13 -8.26 13.65 1.75
CA THR A 13 -9.18 13.90 2.88
C THR A 13 -10.10 12.74 3.22
N PHE A 14 -10.24 11.76 2.32
CA PHE A 14 -11.10 10.59 2.55
C PHE A 14 -10.61 9.74 3.73
N TYR A 15 -9.28 9.70 3.90
CA TYR A 15 -8.60 9.06 5.02
C TYR A 15 -7.86 10.15 5.81
N GLU A 16 -8.48 10.69 6.85
CA GLU A 16 -7.90 11.77 7.67
C GLU A 16 -6.51 11.43 8.23
N GLU A 17 -6.25 10.15 8.47
CA GLU A 17 -4.96 9.64 8.90
C GLU A 17 -3.84 9.93 7.90
N THR A 18 -4.13 9.99 6.60
CA THR A 18 -3.12 10.28 5.57
C THR A 18 -2.65 11.74 5.66
N VAL A 19 -3.57 12.67 5.92
CA VAL A 19 -3.24 14.10 6.11
C VAL A 19 -2.40 14.30 7.36
N ARG A 20 -2.76 13.64 8.48
CA ARG A 20 -1.99 13.71 9.73
C ARG A 20 -0.59 13.10 9.55
N THR A 21 -0.50 11.98 8.82
CA THR A 21 0.77 11.34 8.49
C THR A 21 1.64 12.25 7.64
N ALA A 22 1.08 12.91 6.63
CA ALA A 22 1.81 13.88 5.80
C ALA A 22 2.36 15.05 6.63
N GLN A 23 1.62 15.57 7.61
CA GLN A 23 2.10 16.62 8.51
C GLN A 23 3.28 16.16 9.39
N VAL A 24 3.22 14.94 9.92
CA VAL A 24 4.33 14.36 10.69
C VAL A 24 5.56 14.17 9.82
N LEU A 25 5.38 13.61 8.61
CA LEU A 25 6.47 13.39 7.67
C LEU A 25 7.05 14.71 7.16
N GLN A 26 6.24 15.73 6.88
CA GLN A 26 6.72 17.07 6.54
C GLN A 26 7.67 17.62 7.61
N ALA A 27 7.31 17.49 8.90
CA ALA A 27 8.17 17.93 10.00
C ALA A 27 9.49 17.13 10.08
N GLN A 28 9.44 15.82 9.83
CA GLN A 28 10.63 14.95 9.82
C GLN A 28 11.55 15.24 8.61
N LEU A 29 10.97 15.42 7.43
CA LEU A 29 11.66 15.76 6.18
C LEU A 29 12.33 17.13 6.28
N SER A 30 11.68 18.11 6.91
CA SER A 30 12.25 19.43 7.14
C SER A 30 13.55 19.38 7.96
N ALA A 31 13.65 18.46 8.93
CA ALA A 31 14.85 18.28 9.74
C ALA A 31 16.09 17.83 8.93
N ILE A 32 15.88 17.26 7.74
CA ILE A 32 16.95 16.88 6.80
C ILE A 32 17.00 17.78 5.56
N GLY A 33 16.30 18.92 5.58
CA GLY A 33 16.32 19.93 4.52
C GLY A 33 15.35 19.68 3.37
N ILE A 34 14.47 18.67 3.44
CA ILE A 34 13.45 18.43 2.42
C ILE A 34 12.20 19.24 2.79
N ASN A 35 11.83 20.19 1.92
CA ASN A 35 10.66 21.03 2.12
C ASN A 35 9.47 20.46 1.32
N ALA A 36 8.64 19.67 2.00
CA ALA A 36 7.46 19.05 1.40
C ALA A 36 6.22 19.94 1.55
N GLU A 37 5.69 20.50 0.46
CA GLU A 37 4.40 21.20 0.44
C GLU A 37 3.25 20.19 0.43
N ILE A 38 2.30 20.31 1.36
CA ILE A 38 1.17 19.37 1.42
C ILE A 38 0.04 19.86 0.50
N ARG A 39 -0.21 19.13 -0.59
CA ARG A 39 -1.36 19.33 -1.49
C ARG A 39 -2.44 18.30 -1.17
N THR A 40 -3.36 18.67 -0.28
CA THR A 40 -4.47 17.80 0.11
C THR A 40 -5.60 17.83 -0.94
N LEU A 41 -6.06 16.67 -1.38
CA LEU A 41 -7.12 16.53 -2.41
C LEU A 41 -8.32 15.71 -1.90
N GLU A 42 -9.52 15.90 -2.47
CA GLU A 42 -10.60 14.92 -2.33
C GLU A 42 -10.30 13.62 -3.08
N TRP A 43 -10.98 12.52 -2.71
CA TRP A 43 -10.71 11.18 -3.22
C TRP A 43 -10.70 11.04 -4.75
N GLY A 44 -11.70 11.62 -5.43
CA GLY A 44 -11.82 11.50 -6.89
C GLY A 44 -10.64 12.13 -7.61
N THR A 45 -10.30 13.37 -7.25
CA THR A 45 -9.15 14.08 -7.82
C THR A 45 -7.84 13.42 -7.42
N TRP A 46 -7.72 12.92 -6.19
CA TRP A 46 -6.54 12.20 -5.75
C TRP A 46 -6.27 10.95 -6.61
N LEU A 47 -7.30 10.16 -6.93
CA LEU A 47 -7.19 9.01 -7.83
C LEU A 47 -6.79 9.40 -9.25
N GLU A 48 -7.35 10.50 -9.77
CA GLU A 48 -7.01 11.01 -11.10
C GLU A 48 -5.55 11.45 -11.17
N GLU A 49 -5.05 12.16 -10.16
CA GLU A 49 -3.67 12.63 -10.06
C GLU A 49 -2.69 11.47 -9.83
N GLU A 50 -3.03 10.49 -8.98
CA GLU A 50 -2.24 9.26 -8.77
C GLU A 50 -2.13 8.45 -10.08
N GLY A 51 -3.26 8.19 -10.74
CA GLY A 51 -3.28 7.43 -11.99
C GLY A 51 -2.58 8.14 -13.16
N ALA A 52 -2.49 9.47 -13.11
CA ALA A 52 -1.74 10.26 -14.08
C ALA A 52 -0.24 10.40 -13.74
N GLY A 53 0.20 9.99 -12.55
CA GLY A 53 1.56 10.20 -12.07
C GLY A 53 1.87 11.67 -11.74
N ASN A 54 0.85 12.49 -11.46
CA ASN A 54 0.98 13.92 -11.19
C ASN A 54 1.28 14.20 -9.70
N PHE A 55 2.38 13.67 -9.19
CA PHE A 55 2.83 13.86 -7.82
C PHE A 55 4.34 13.65 -7.72
N ASP A 56 4.99 14.26 -6.73
CA ASP A 56 6.35 13.86 -6.33
C ASP A 56 6.29 12.77 -5.26
N MET A 57 5.41 12.97 -4.27
CA MET A 57 5.14 12.03 -3.19
C MET A 57 3.63 11.88 -2.99
N TYR A 58 3.18 10.66 -2.76
CA TYR A 58 1.79 10.36 -2.40
C TYR A 58 1.75 9.39 -1.24
N ILE A 59 0.60 9.29 -0.58
CA ILE A 59 0.38 8.31 0.50
C ILE A 59 -0.90 7.53 0.22
N CYS A 60 -0.75 6.21 0.11
CA CYS A 60 -1.86 5.29 -0.09
C CYS A 60 -1.86 4.20 0.96
N GLY A 61 -3.03 3.59 1.17
CA GLY A 61 -3.14 2.27 1.77
C GLY A 61 -3.50 1.25 0.68
N TRP A 62 -3.03 0.02 0.84
CA TRP A 62 -3.46 -1.09 0.00
C TRP A 62 -4.11 -2.17 0.84
N ILE A 63 -5.13 -2.83 0.29
CA ILE A 63 -5.82 -3.91 0.99
C ILE A 63 -4.86 -5.11 1.05
N GLY A 64 -4.70 -5.67 2.24
CA GLY A 64 -3.93 -6.90 2.43
C GLY A 64 -4.60 -8.07 1.71
N ASN A 65 -3.93 -8.59 0.68
CA ASN A 65 -4.37 -9.77 -0.05
C ASN A 65 -3.86 -11.04 0.63
N LEU A 66 -4.64 -12.13 0.54
CA LEU A 66 -4.24 -13.43 1.09
C LEU A 66 -3.09 -14.06 0.30
N ASP A 67 -3.02 -13.77 -1.00
CA ASP A 67 -1.96 -14.25 -1.88
C ASP A 67 -0.99 -13.10 -2.20
N PRO A 68 0.33 -13.28 -2.03
CA PRO A 68 1.31 -12.24 -2.31
C PRO A 68 1.37 -11.81 -3.77
N ASP A 69 1.01 -12.69 -4.73
CA ASP A 69 1.04 -12.38 -6.16
C ASP A 69 0.22 -11.15 -6.49
N ASP A 70 -1.02 -11.09 -6.01
CA ASP A 70 -1.98 -10.06 -6.38
C ASP A 70 -1.49 -8.66 -5.99
N TYR A 71 -0.79 -8.55 -4.85
CA TYR A 71 -0.18 -7.30 -4.41
C TYR A 71 1.12 -6.99 -5.15
N PHE A 72 2.11 -7.88 -5.05
CA PHE A 72 3.46 -7.58 -5.52
C PHE A 72 3.50 -7.46 -7.04
N TYR A 73 2.78 -8.32 -7.76
CA TYR A 73 2.73 -8.27 -9.22
C TYR A 73 2.12 -6.94 -9.67
N ALA A 74 0.93 -6.59 -9.17
CA ALA A 74 0.20 -5.40 -9.61
C ALA A 74 0.95 -4.08 -9.37
N GLN A 75 1.65 -3.95 -8.23
CA GLN A 75 2.28 -2.69 -7.83
C GLN A 75 3.76 -2.55 -8.18
N HIS A 76 4.48 -3.65 -8.45
CA HIS A 76 5.94 -3.62 -8.60
C HIS A 76 6.44 -4.22 -9.91
N HIS A 77 5.59 -4.92 -10.68
CA HIS A 77 5.97 -5.32 -12.02
C HIS A 77 6.00 -4.09 -12.95
N THR A 78 7.04 -4.00 -13.78
CA THR A 78 7.21 -2.92 -14.75
C THR A 78 5.97 -2.78 -15.66
N ASP A 79 5.61 -1.53 -15.99
CA ASP A 79 4.54 -1.15 -16.92
C ASP A 79 3.10 -1.58 -16.57
N LEU A 80 2.85 -2.04 -15.33
CA LEU A 80 1.50 -2.33 -14.88
C LEU A 80 0.75 -1.09 -14.37
N PHE A 81 -0.57 -1.10 -14.55
CA PHE A 81 -1.44 0.02 -14.25
C PHE A 81 -1.39 0.49 -12.78
N PHE A 82 -1.20 -0.43 -11.82
CA PHE A 82 -1.15 -0.10 -10.39
C PHE A 82 0.27 0.17 -9.86
N ASN A 83 1.28 0.20 -10.74
CA ASN A 83 2.63 0.59 -10.41
C ASN A 83 2.77 2.13 -10.50
N PHE A 84 2.17 2.83 -9.55
CA PHE A 84 2.11 4.30 -9.57
C PHE A 84 3.47 4.96 -9.32
N THR A 85 4.41 4.26 -8.67
CA THR A 85 5.79 4.76 -8.51
C THR A 85 6.61 4.74 -9.80
N GLY A 86 6.13 4.02 -10.83
CA GLY A 86 6.90 3.76 -12.04
C GLY A 86 8.14 2.91 -11.79
N TYR A 87 8.14 2.11 -10.71
CA TYR A 87 9.25 1.23 -10.36
C TYR A 87 9.53 0.24 -11.50
N SER A 88 10.80 0.02 -11.83
CA SER A 88 11.18 -0.93 -12.87
C SER A 88 12.50 -1.58 -12.50
N ASN A 89 12.44 -2.88 -12.24
CA ASN A 89 13.61 -3.70 -11.98
C ASN A 89 13.40 -5.07 -12.67
N PRO A 90 14.21 -5.41 -13.69
CA PRO A 90 14.03 -6.65 -14.45
C PRO A 90 14.28 -7.92 -13.61
N ASP A 91 15.07 -7.84 -12.54
CA ASP A 91 15.28 -8.98 -11.63
C ASP A 91 14.04 -9.22 -10.76
N VAL A 92 13.35 -8.15 -10.35
CA VAL A 92 12.07 -8.24 -9.64
C VAL A 92 10.97 -8.75 -10.58
N ASP A 93 10.88 -8.23 -11.80
CA ASP A 93 9.91 -8.72 -12.80
C ASP A 93 10.07 -10.23 -13.02
N ALA A 94 11.31 -10.71 -13.21
CA ALA A 94 11.59 -12.13 -13.41
C ALA A 94 11.21 -12.99 -12.19
N LEU A 95 11.46 -12.51 -10.98
CA LEU A 95 11.05 -13.20 -9.75
C LEU A 95 9.53 -13.23 -9.58
N LEU A 96 8.83 -12.14 -9.92
CA LEU A 96 7.38 -12.06 -9.85
C LEU A 96 6.73 -13.04 -10.84
N ASP A 97 7.22 -13.09 -12.09
CA ASP A 97 6.76 -14.05 -13.10
C ASP A 97 7.01 -15.51 -12.68
N ALA A 98 8.14 -15.80 -12.04
CA ALA A 98 8.43 -17.11 -11.48
C ALA A 98 7.50 -17.45 -10.31
N GLY A 99 7.32 -16.53 -9.35
CA GLY A 99 6.50 -16.73 -8.16
C GLY A 99 5.02 -16.94 -8.45
N ARG A 100 4.51 -16.35 -9.52
CA ARG A 100 3.15 -16.57 -10.03
C ARG A 100 2.93 -17.98 -10.59
N THR A 101 3.96 -18.57 -11.19
CA THR A 101 3.84 -19.86 -11.89
C THR A 101 4.35 -21.05 -11.09
N GLU A 102 5.05 -20.80 -9.97
CA GLU A 102 5.48 -21.83 -9.03
C GLU A 102 4.29 -22.40 -8.23
N THR A 103 4.27 -23.72 -8.12
CA THR A 103 3.19 -24.50 -7.48
C THR A 103 3.63 -25.18 -6.19
N ASP A 104 4.93 -25.33 -5.95
CA ASP A 104 5.47 -25.73 -4.66
C ASP A 104 5.47 -24.54 -3.70
N GLU A 105 4.76 -24.68 -2.58
CA GLU A 105 4.55 -23.59 -1.62
C GLU A 105 5.87 -23.09 -1.00
N ALA A 106 6.81 -23.99 -0.70
CA ALA A 106 8.07 -23.62 -0.07
C ALA A 106 9.00 -22.89 -1.05
N ALA A 107 9.08 -23.36 -2.30
CA ALA A 107 9.81 -22.67 -3.36
C ALA A 107 9.20 -21.30 -3.66
N ARG A 108 7.86 -21.23 -3.74
CA ARG A 108 7.13 -19.97 -3.96
C ARG A 108 7.37 -18.96 -2.85
N GLN A 109 7.36 -19.41 -1.59
CA GLN A 109 7.69 -18.57 -0.44
C GLN A 109 9.11 -17.99 -0.56
N GLU A 110 10.10 -18.80 -0.95
CA GLU A 110 11.48 -18.34 -1.10
C GLU A 110 11.62 -17.29 -2.22
N ILE A 111 10.89 -17.45 -3.33
CA ILE A 111 10.84 -16.44 -4.39
C ILE A 111 10.29 -15.11 -3.85
N TYR A 112 9.16 -15.13 -3.13
CA TYR A 112 8.59 -13.89 -2.57
C TYR A 112 9.42 -13.29 -1.44
N ASN A 113 10.26 -14.07 -0.74
CA ASN A 113 11.25 -13.51 0.19
C ASN A 113 12.28 -12.65 -0.57
N GLN A 114 12.75 -13.12 -1.73
CA GLN A 114 13.70 -12.39 -2.56
C GLN A 114 13.08 -11.15 -3.19
N VAL A 115 11.83 -11.26 -3.68
CA VAL A 115 11.05 -10.11 -4.18
C VAL A 115 10.96 -9.01 -3.11
N GLN A 116 10.54 -9.37 -1.89
CA GLN A 116 10.42 -8.41 -0.79
C GLN A 116 11.77 -7.77 -0.45
N GLN A 117 12.84 -8.55 -0.40
CA GLN A 117 14.17 -8.02 -0.09
C GLN A 117 14.62 -7.01 -1.14
N GLN A 118 14.48 -7.32 -2.43
CA GLN A 118 14.86 -6.40 -3.51
C GLN A 118 14.03 -5.11 -3.51
N ILE A 119 12.71 -5.22 -3.33
CA ILE A 119 11.84 -4.04 -3.24
C ILE A 119 12.24 -3.15 -2.05
N ILE A 120 12.56 -3.73 -0.89
CA ILE A 120 13.00 -2.96 0.27
C ILE A 120 14.35 -2.28 0.02
N ASP A 121 15.29 -2.97 -0.64
CA ASP A 121 16.61 -2.44 -0.94
C ASP A 121 16.56 -1.29 -1.97
N ASP A 122 15.66 -1.39 -2.95
CA ASP A 122 15.43 -0.35 -3.97
C ASP A 122 14.59 0.82 -3.47
N ALA A 123 13.79 0.60 -2.41
CA ALA A 123 12.93 1.58 -1.75
C ALA A 123 12.02 2.41 -2.70
N PRO A 124 11.22 1.78 -3.60
CA PRO A 124 10.21 2.50 -4.39
C PRO A 124 9.10 3.06 -3.50
N TYR A 125 8.91 2.46 -2.32
CA TYR A 125 8.00 2.92 -1.28
C TYR A 125 8.73 3.06 0.06
N VAL A 126 8.21 3.97 0.89
CA VAL A 126 8.49 3.97 2.34
C VAL A 126 7.30 3.33 3.05
N TYR A 127 7.43 2.05 3.42
CA TYR A 127 6.38 1.34 4.15
C TYR A 127 6.25 1.85 5.59
N LEU A 128 5.07 2.40 5.94
CA LEU A 128 4.86 3.06 7.23
C LEU A 128 4.32 2.13 8.32
N TYR A 129 3.24 1.40 8.04
CA TYR A 129 2.60 0.50 9.00
C TYR A 129 1.58 -0.44 8.34
N ASN A 130 1.24 -1.53 9.04
CA ASN A 130 0.06 -2.35 8.78
C ASN A 130 -0.97 -2.06 9.90
N PRO A 131 -2.14 -1.45 9.60
CA PRO A 131 -3.09 -1.05 10.62
C PRO A 131 -3.73 -2.27 11.30
N THR A 132 -4.02 -2.15 12.60
CA THR A 132 -4.85 -3.14 13.30
C THR A 132 -6.32 -2.91 12.96
N THR A 133 -6.99 -3.94 12.44
CA THR A 133 -8.44 -3.90 12.21
C THR A 133 -9.19 -4.23 13.49
N VAL A 134 -10.01 -3.29 13.98
CA VAL A 134 -10.87 -3.48 15.15
C VAL A 134 -12.31 -3.61 14.70
N ASN A 135 -12.91 -4.78 14.92
CA ASN A 135 -14.31 -5.05 14.63
C ASN A 135 -15.11 -5.17 15.93
N ALA A 136 -16.31 -4.59 15.97
CA ALA A 136 -17.23 -4.70 17.09
C ALA A 136 -18.65 -4.97 16.58
N TRP A 137 -19.39 -5.83 17.29
CA TRP A 137 -20.78 -6.16 16.98
C TRP A 137 -21.58 -6.41 18.25
N GLN A 138 -22.90 -6.41 18.13
CA GLN A 138 -23.81 -6.62 19.26
C GLN A 138 -23.71 -8.05 19.82
N PRO A 139 -23.93 -8.27 21.13
CA PRO A 139 -23.82 -9.60 21.74
C PRO A 139 -24.77 -10.67 21.16
N ASP A 140 -25.88 -10.26 20.53
CA ASP A 140 -26.87 -11.13 19.90
C ASP A 140 -26.50 -11.51 18.45
N VAL A 141 -25.47 -10.90 17.87
CA VAL A 141 -24.93 -11.30 16.56
C VAL A 141 -24.08 -12.55 16.72
N ARG A 142 -24.50 -13.62 16.03
CA ARG A 142 -23.84 -14.92 16.02
C ARG A 142 -23.37 -15.27 14.61
N GLY A 143 -22.34 -16.12 14.54
CA GLY A 143 -21.81 -16.63 13.28
C GLY A 143 -21.07 -15.62 12.39
N TYR A 144 -21.01 -14.34 12.79
CA TYR A 144 -20.09 -13.38 12.19
C TYR A 144 -18.64 -13.74 12.54
N PHE A 145 -17.77 -13.71 11.53
CA PHE A 145 -16.34 -13.91 11.67
C PHE A 145 -15.61 -12.79 10.93
N ALA A 146 -14.77 -12.05 11.66
CA ALA A 146 -13.89 -11.04 11.08
C ALA A 146 -12.80 -11.74 10.26
N ARG A 147 -12.82 -11.52 8.95
CA ARG A 147 -11.85 -12.12 8.03
C ARG A 147 -10.56 -11.31 7.97
N GLY A 148 -9.45 -11.99 7.71
CA GLY A 148 -8.13 -11.36 7.54
C GLY A 148 -8.04 -10.43 6.32
N ASP A 149 -8.82 -10.71 5.28
CA ASP A 149 -8.96 -9.87 4.08
C ASP A 149 -9.91 -8.66 4.28
N SER A 150 -10.40 -8.46 5.52
CA SER A 150 -11.37 -7.42 5.90
C SER A 150 -12.71 -7.46 5.12
N ALA A 151 -12.97 -8.49 4.33
CA ALA A 151 -14.23 -8.62 3.61
C ALA A 151 -15.39 -8.90 4.58
N ILE A 152 -16.46 -8.12 4.45
CA ILE A 152 -17.68 -8.34 5.24
C ILE A 152 -18.51 -9.44 4.57
N ARG A 153 -18.76 -10.53 5.30
CA ARG A 153 -19.55 -11.68 4.85
C ARG A 153 -20.59 -12.02 5.91
N PHE A 154 -21.87 -11.88 5.53
CA PHE A 154 -23.00 -12.18 6.42
C PHE A 154 -23.66 -13.53 6.14
N GLU A 155 -23.10 -14.35 5.24
CA GLU A 155 -23.68 -15.64 4.84
C GLU A 155 -24.01 -16.55 6.03
N ASN A 156 -23.10 -16.60 7.01
CA ASN A 156 -23.27 -17.38 8.25
C ASN A 156 -23.67 -16.50 9.43
N THR A 157 -24.13 -15.26 9.23
CA THR A 157 -24.47 -14.35 10.34
C THR A 157 -25.97 -14.39 10.65
N TRP A 158 -26.32 -14.57 11.92
CA TRP A 158 -27.70 -14.52 12.40
C TRP A 158 -27.82 -13.75 13.72
N LEU A 159 -29.05 -13.41 14.09
CA LEU A 159 -29.38 -12.82 15.38
C LEU A 159 -30.00 -13.86 16.29
N ASP A 160 -29.61 -13.85 17.56
CA ASP A 160 -30.15 -14.70 18.62
C ASP A 160 -31.54 -14.18 19.05
N ARG A 161 -32.54 -14.34 18.18
CA ARG A 161 -33.93 -13.92 18.40
C ARG A 161 -34.96 -14.77 17.66
#